data_AF-T0VDK6-F1
#
_entry.id   AF-T0VDK6-F1
#
_cell.length_a   1.000
_cell.length_b   1.000
_cell.length_c   1.000
_cell.angle_alpha   90.00
_cell.angle_beta   90.00
_cell.angle_gamma   90.00
#
_symmetry.space_group_name_H-M   'P 1'
#
loop_
_entity.id
_entity.type
_entity.pdbx_description
1 polymer ?
#
loop_
_entity_poly.entity_id
_entity_poly.type
_entity_poly.pdbx_seq_one_letter_code
_entity_poly.pdbx_strand_id
1 'polypeptide(L)' 'MKPAKTYEEQLEILIKRGLYIDNNKRAVHTLSNVNYYNLTGYLFQFKDSKGNFSGGVSFEQGCQGPSKNVGFGSLKM' A
#
# COMPACT_ATOMS: atom_id res chain seq x y z
N MET A 1 -3.92 25.70 9.73
CA MET A 1 -3.19 24.75 8.85
C MET A 1 -3.38 23.35 9.40
N LYS A 2 -3.71 22.34 8.58
CA LYS A 2 -3.71 20.94 9.06
C LYS A 2 -2.26 20.47 9.12
N PRO A 3 -1.79 19.87 10.24
CA PRO A 3 -0.44 19.34 10.30
C PRO A 3 -0.26 18.24 9.22
N ALA A 4 0.91 18.22 8.60
CA ALA A 4 1.27 17.10 7.73
C ALA A 4 1.36 15.84 8.58
N LYS A 5 0.78 14.74 8.09
CA LYS A 5 0.87 13.45 8.76
C LYS A 5 2.29 12.91 8.71
N THR A 6 2.75 12.30 9.79
CA THR A 6 4.02 11.57 9.81
C THR A 6 3.94 10.34 8.89
N TYR A 7 5.09 9.79 8.50
CA TYR A 7 5.12 8.57 7.70
C TYR A 7 4.44 7.39 8.43
N GLU A 8 4.54 7.33 9.75
CA GLU A 8 3.87 6.32 10.57
C GLU A 8 2.35 6.48 10.50
N GLU A 9 1.83 7.69 10.68
CA GLU A 9 0.39 7.96 10.56
C GLU A 9 -0.15 7.66 9.15
N GLN A 10 0.64 7.97 8.12
CA GLN A 10 0.30 7.64 6.74
C GLN A 10 0.22 6.13 6.54
N LEU A 11 1.15 5.38 7.12
CA LEU A 11 1.18 3.93 7.07
C LEU A 11 -0.03 3.32 7.80
N GLU A 12 -0.39 3.85 8.98
CA GLU A 12 -1.57 3.41 9.72
C GLU A 12 -2.87 3.60 8.95
N ILE A 13 -3.00 4.68 8.16
CA ILE A 13 -4.18 4.89 7.30
C ILE A 13 -4.27 3.79 6.25
N LEU A 14 -3.14 3.37 5.67
CA LEU A 14 -3.11 2.30 4.68
C LEU A 14 -3.49 0.96 5.32
N ILE A 15 -2.95 0.65 6.50
CA ILE A 15 -3.30 -0.57 7.27
C ILE A 15 -4.79 -0.58 7.61
N LYS A 16 -5.34 0.54 8.10
CA LYS A 16 -6.78 0.66 8.41
C LYS A 16 -7.68 0.46 7.20
N ARG A 17 -7.18 0.76 5.99
CA ARG A 17 -7.87 0.49 4.73
C ARG A 17 -7.69 -0.93 4.23
N GLY A 18 -6.98 -1.79 4.97
CA GLY A 18 -6.76 -3.20 4.62
C GLY A 18 -5.45 -3.47 3.89
N LEU A 19 -4.51 -2.52 3.82
CA LEU A 19 -3.20 -2.79 3.24
C LEU A 19 -2.41 -3.67 4.19
N TYR A 20 -1.94 -4.82 3.70
CA TYR A 20 -1.08 -5.71 4.46
C TYR A 20 0.35 -5.16 4.50
N ILE A 21 0.94 -5.14 5.69
CA ILE A 21 2.31 -4.69 5.91
C ILE A 21 3.01 -5.72 6.81
N ASP A 22 4.04 -6.35 6.27
CA ASP A 22 4.84 -7.33 7.00
C ASP A 22 5.74 -6.65 8.06
N ASN A 23 6.44 -5.57 7.67
CA ASN A 23 7.38 -4.88 8.53
C ASN A 23 7.19 -3.36 8.49
N ASN A 24 6.57 -2.81 9.54
CA ASN A 24 6.28 -1.37 9.63
C ASN A 24 7.54 -0.50 9.51
N LYS A 25 8.68 -0.88 10.11
CA LYS A 25 9.90 -0.08 10.06
C LYS A 25 10.45 0.02 8.64
N ARG A 26 10.51 -1.12 7.92
CA ARG A 26 10.89 -1.14 6.50
C ARG A 26 9.91 -0.34 5.67
N ALA A 27 8.61 -0.51 5.90
CA ALA A 27 7.58 0.18 5.15
C ALA A 27 7.64 1.71 5.35
N VAL A 28 7.86 2.20 6.58
CA VAL A 28 8.09 3.64 6.85
C VAL A 28 9.33 4.14 6.11
N HIS A 29 10.44 3.40 6.18
CA HIS A 29 11.66 3.77 5.47
C HIS A 29 11.43 3.85 3.96
N THR A 30 10.78 2.86 3.37
CA THR A 30 10.41 2.87 1.95
C THR A 30 9.43 3.99 1.61
N LEU A 31 8.42 4.25 2.45
CA LEU A 31 7.43 5.31 2.27
C LEU A 31 8.10 6.69 2.27
N SER A 32 9.12 6.88 3.12
CA SER A 32 9.90 8.12 3.15
C SER A 32 10.71 8.36 1.87
N ASN A 33 11.13 7.29 1.19
CA ASN A 33 11.86 7.36 -0.09
C ASN A 33 10.92 7.51 -1.29
N VAL A 34 9.82 6.75 -1.34
CA VAL A 34 8.87 6.71 -2.48
C VAL A 34 7.89 7.87 -2.44
N ASN A 35 7.63 8.44 -1.26
CA ASN A 35 6.57 9.40 -0.95
C ASN A 35 5.15 8.79 -1.04
N TYR A 36 4.31 9.12 -0.05
CA TYR A 36 2.92 8.66 0.06
C TYR A 36 2.07 8.92 -1.18
N TYR A 37 2.24 10.06 -1.85
CA TYR A 37 1.46 10.38 -3.04
C TYR A 37 1.76 9.43 -4.21
N ASN A 38 3.03 9.09 -4.46
CA ASN A 38 3.38 8.14 -5.52
C ASN A 38 2.90 6.73 -5.19
N LEU A 39 3.14 6.27 -3.95
CA LEU A 39 2.73 4.94 -3.52
C LEU A 39 1.21 4.76 -3.65
N THR A 40 0.43 5.75 -3.22
CA THR A 40 -1.04 5.69 -3.30
C THR A 40 -1.57 5.68 -4.74
N GLY A 41 -0.81 6.21 -5.70
CA GLY A 41 -1.08 6.11 -7.13
C GLY A 41 -0.88 4.67 -7.64
N TYR A 42 0.23 4.01 -7.29
CA TYR A 42 0.44 2.59 -7.64
C TYR A 42 -0.58 1.67 -6.97
N LEU A 43 -1.00 2.02 -5.76
CA LEU A 43 -2.00 1.28 -5.03
C LEU A 43 -3.44 1.51 -5.53
N PHE A 44 -3.67 2.48 -6.42
CA PHE A 44 -5.01 2.87 -6.86
C PHE A 44 -5.77 1.71 -7.51
N GLN A 45 -5.10 0.90 -8.33
CA GLN A 45 -5.70 -0.24 -9.03
C GLN A 45 -6.17 -1.37 -8.10
N PHE A 46 -5.69 -1.40 -6.86
CA PHE A 46 -6.02 -2.41 -5.87
C PHE A 46 -7.12 -1.98 -4.89
N LYS A 47 -7.65 -0.75 -5.05
CA LYS A 47 -8.73 -0.23 -4.22
C LYS A 47 -10.08 -0.67 -4.77
N ASP A 48 -10.99 -1.02 -3.86
CA ASP A 48 -12.40 -1.19 -4.17
C ASP A 48 -13.10 0.17 -4.40
N SER A 49 -14.40 0.12 -4.71
CA SER A 49 -15.22 1.33 -4.90
C SER A 49 -15.33 2.22 -3.65
N LYS A 50 -14.98 1.70 -2.47
CA LYS A 50 -14.96 2.42 -1.18
C LYS A 50 -13.56 2.93 -0.82
N GLY A 51 -12.54 2.64 -1.64
CA GLY A 51 -11.16 3.05 -1.40
C GLY A 51 -10.37 2.14 -0.45
N ASN A 52 -10.87 0.94 -0.16
CA ASN A 52 -10.22 -0.06 0.69
C ASN A 52 -9.49 -1.11 -0.16
N PHE A 53 -8.48 -1.73 0.44
CA PHE A 53 -7.74 -2.84 -0.15
C PHE A 53 -8.43 -4.15 0.24
N SER A 54 -8.71 -4.99 -0.75
CA SER A 54 -9.31 -6.30 -0.56
C SER A 54 -8.40 -7.38 -1.13
N GLY A 55 -8.42 -8.58 -0.53
CA GLY A 55 -7.64 -9.72 -1.04
C GLY A 55 -6.15 -9.73 -0.65
N GLY A 56 -5.74 -9.06 0.43
CA GLY A 56 -4.38 -9.18 0.97
C GLY A 56 -3.31 -8.39 0.21
N VAL A 57 -3.67 -7.26 -0.37
CA VAL A 57 -2.74 -6.36 -1.08
C VAL A 57 -1.64 -5.94 -0.12
N SER A 58 -0.40 -6.28 -0.46
CA SER A 58 0.78 -5.94 0.34
C SER A 58 1.36 -4.58 -0.06
N PHE A 59 2.02 -3.94 0.89
CA PHE A 59 2.77 -2.72 0.66
C PHE A 59 3.81 -2.87 -0.46
N GLU A 60 4.54 -3.99 -0.49
CA GLU A 60 5.55 -4.25 -1.53
C GLU A 60 4.99 -4.30 -2.94
N GLN A 61 3.76 -4.79 -3.14
CA GLN A 61 3.11 -4.77 -4.46
C GLN A 61 2.90 -3.34 -4.98
N GLY A 62 2.64 -2.38 -4.09
CA GLY A 62 2.57 -0.96 -4.46
C GLY A 62 3.93 -0.34 -4.77
N CYS A 63 5.01 -0.78 -4.10
CA CYS A 63 6.35 -0.25 -4.29
C CYS A 63 7.04 -0.73 -5.57
N GLN A 64 6.65 -1.88 -6.11
CA GLN A 64 7.25 -2.45 -7.32
C GLN A 64 6.82 -1.73 -8.62
N GLY A 65 5.90 -0.76 -8.54
CA GLY A 65 5.31 -0.11 -9.71
C GLY A 65 4.59 -1.12 -10.62
N PRO A 66 4.07 -0.70 -11.79
CA PRO A 66 3.50 -1.62 -12.78
C PRO A 66 4.62 -2.42 -13.48
N SER A 67 5.37 -3.22 -12.73
CA SER A 67 6.27 -4.22 -13.30
C SER A 67 5.45 -5.44 -13.71
N LYS A 68 5.70 -5.90 -14.93
CA LYS A 68 4.90 -6.88 -15.66
C LYS A 68 5.22 -8.28 -15.11
N ASN A 69 4.19 -9.06 -14.81
CA ASN A 69 4.20 -10.42 -14.24
C ASN A 69 4.27 -10.53 -12.71
N VAL A 70 3.10 -10.51 -12.07
CA VAL A 70 2.84 -11.38 -10.91
C VAL A 70 1.51 -12.08 -11.17
N GLY A 71 1.60 -13.29 -11.73
CA GLY A 71 0.47 -14.21 -11.74
C GLY A 71 0.21 -14.66 -10.30
N PHE A 72 -0.88 -14.17 -9.70
CA PHE A 72 -1.43 -14.84 -8.53
C PHE A 72 -2.26 -16.01 -9.04
N GLY A 73 -1.62 -17.17 -9.00
CA GLY A 73 -2.29 -18.45 -9.10
C GLY A 73 -3.42 -18.55 -8.08
N SER A 74 -4.51 -19.16 -8.55
CA SER A 74 -5.59 -19.77 -7.80
C SER A 74 -5.36 -19.89 -6.29
N LEU A 75 -6.13 -19.15 -5.50
CA LEU A 75 -6.67 -19.70 -4.26
C LEU A 75 -8.11 -20.09 -4.55
N LYS A 76 -8.23 -21.32 -5.06
CA LYS A 76 -9.48 -22.04 -5.21
C LYS A 76 -9.88 -22.51 -3.81
N MET A 77 -11.05 -22.07 -3.32
CA MET A 77 -11.81 -22.84 -2.33
C MET A 77 -12.60 -23.93 -3.05
#